data_AF-A0A4V1CC66-F1
#
_entry.id   AF-A0A4V1CC66-F1
#
_cell.length_a   1.000
_cell.length_b   1.000
_cell.length_c   1.000
_cell.angle_alpha   90.00
_cell.angle_beta   90.00
_cell.angle_gamma   90.00
#
_symmetry.space_group_name_H-M   'P 1'
#
loop_
_entity.id
_entity.type
_entity.pdbx_description
1 polymer ?
#
loop_
_entity_poly.entity_id
_entity_poly.type
_entity_poly.pdbx_seq_one_letter_code
_entity_poly.pdbx_strand_id
1 'polypeptide(L)'
;MFSIIIPVYNRPDEIKELLESLLISDYNKEYEIVIVEDGSSLTCREEVEKFKDKLNISYYFKENSGPGDSRNYGMKVAKGDYFIIFDSDCIIPKQYLSEVEKELTTDYVDCFGGSDAALDSFSDIQKAINFAMTSFLTTGGIRGGSEKLTKFQPRSFNMGISKKAFEDSNGFGNIHPGEDPDLSIRLWKLGHETRLFPKAFVYHKRRIDWDKFSVQVNKFGKARPILNSWYPEYSKLTFFFPTLFILGFSVAIFLFLFGFQLPIICYAFYFLLILIAATIQNKSFKIGFLSLIAVSKQFFGYGRGFLEAYIKVILLKQKPEVAFPELFFKIKS
;
A
#
# COMPACT_ATOMS: atom_id res chain seq x y z
N MET A 1 -7.91 3.52 24.52
CA MET A 1 -8.99 3.92 23.57
C MET A 1 -8.45 3.89 22.14
N PHE A 2 -9.27 3.54 21.14
CA PHE A 2 -8.87 3.60 19.72
C PHE A 2 -9.11 4.99 19.12
N SER A 3 -8.16 5.45 18.29
CA SER A 3 -8.34 6.63 17.44
C SER A 3 -8.15 6.25 15.99
N ILE A 4 -9.20 6.42 15.20
CA ILE A 4 -9.20 6.13 13.77
C ILE A 4 -8.66 7.35 13.03
N ILE A 5 -7.51 7.22 12.37
CA ILE A 5 -6.81 8.30 11.67
C ILE A 5 -7.05 8.17 10.17
N ILE A 6 -7.68 9.18 9.56
CA ILE A 6 -8.08 9.16 8.15
C ILE A 6 -7.51 10.39 7.43
N PRO A 7 -6.36 10.27 6.73
CA PRO A 7 -5.91 11.30 5.80
C PRO A 7 -6.81 11.30 4.55
N VAL A 8 -7.15 12.48 4.04
CA VAL A 8 -7.94 12.63 2.81
C VAL A 8 -7.41 13.75 1.93
N TYR A 9 -7.40 13.49 0.62
CA TYR A 9 -7.05 14.47 -0.40
C TYR A 9 -7.96 14.30 -1.63
N ASN A 10 -8.84 15.28 -1.89
CA ASN A 10 -9.77 15.35 -3.03
C ASN A 10 -10.68 14.12 -3.20
N ARG A 11 -11.24 13.59 -2.10
CA ARG A 11 -12.05 12.35 -2.10
C ARG A 11 -13.26 12.43 -1.15
N PRO A 12 -14.21 13.35 -1.38
CA PRO A 12 -15.40 13.47 -0.52
C PRO A 12 -16.28 12.22 -0.57
N ASP A 13 -16.47 11.63 -1.76
CA ASP A 13 -17.35 10.48 -1.96
C ASP A 13 -16.83 9.24 -1.22
N GLU A 14 -15.52 8.98 -1.29
CA GLU A 14 -14.94 7.85 -0.56
C GLU A 14 -14.98 8.05 0.96
N ILE A 15 -14.84 9.29 1.46
CA ILE A 15 -15.03 9.58 2.89
C ILE A 15 -16.45 9.27 3.34
N LYS A 16 -17.46 9.65 2.56
CA LYS A 16 -18.85 9.32 2.87
C LYS A 16 -19.04 7.81 3.03
N GLU A 17 -18.58 7.01 2.08
CA GLU A 17 -18.71 5.55 2.14
C GLU A 17 -17.94 4.93 3.32
N LEU A 18 -16.74 5.44 3.61
CA LEU A 18 -15.95 5.00 4.76
C LEU A 18 -16.71 5.27 6.07
N LEU A 19 -17.26 6.49 6.24
CA LEU A 19 -18.03 6.85 7.44
C LEU A 19 -19.33 6.03 7.54
N GLU A 20 -20.02 5.76 6.43
CA GLU A 20 -21.17 4.85 6.39
C GLU A 20 -20.79 3.44 6.86
N SER A 21 -19.60 2.95 6.51
CA SER A 21 -19.12 1.65 6.98
C SER A 21 -18.77 1.62 8.48
N LEU A 22 -18.29 2.74 9.04
CA LEU A 22 -18.02 2.86 10.47
C LEU A 22 -19.31 2.99 11.31
N LEU A 23 -20.37 3.58 10.76
CA LEU A 23 -21.68 3.67 11.44
C LEU A 23 -22.27 2.30 11.80
N ILE A 24 -21.95 1.26 11.02
CA ILE A 24 -22.49 -0.09 11.22
C ILE A 24 -21.57 -0.99 12.05
N SER A 25 -20.51 -0.44 12.67
CA SER A 25 -19.60 -1.20 13.51
C SER A 25 -20.33 -1.86 14.69
N ASP A 26 -19.95 -3.10 15.03
CA ASP A 26 -20.47 -3.83 16.18
C ASP A 26 -19.66 -3.58 17.47
N TYR A 27 -18.65 -2.72 17.42
CA TYR A 27 -17.77 -2.42 18.55
C TYR A 27 -18.46 -1.50 19.56
N ASN A 28 -18.47 -1.92 20.82
CA ASN A 28 -19.27 -1.31 21.88
C ASN A 28 -18.47 -0.38 22.83
N LYS A 29 -17.16 -0.24 22.63
CA LYS A 29 -16.34 0.71 23.39
C LYS A 29 -16.20 2.02 22.63
N GLU A 30 -15.90 3.09 23.36
CA GLU A 30 -15.66 4.40 22.76
C GLU A 30 -14.40 4.39 21.89
N TYR A 31 -14.52 5.07 20.75
CA TYR A 31 -13.43 5.40 19.85
C TYR A 31 -13.67 6.79 19.26
N GLU A 32 -12.63 7.41 18.74
CA GLU A 32 -12.74 8.67 18.00
C GLU A 32 -12.29 8.49 16.55
N ILE A 33 -12.70 9.43 15.71
CA ILE A 33 -12.31 9.52 14.31
C ILE A 33 -11.64 10.87 14.11
N VAL A 34 -10.40 10.86 13.62
CA VAL A 34 -9.60 12.03 13.32
C VAL A 34 -9.39 12.10 11.81
N ILE A 35 -10.12 13.01 11.16
CA ILE A 35 -10.03 13.25 9.72
C ILE A 35 -9.06 14.40 9.48
N VAL A 36 -8.04 14.16 8.66
CA VAL A 36 -7.03 15.14 8.27
C VAL A 36 -7.15 15.41 6.77
N GLU A 37 -7.72 16.55 6.41
CA GLU A 37 -7.81 17.04 5.04
C GLU A 37 -6.51 17.71 4.61
N ASP A 38 -5.81 17.09 3.65
CA ASP A 38 -4.46 17.46 3.22
C ASP A 38 -4.46 18.42 2.01
N GLY A 39 -5.03 19.60 2.19
CA GLY A 39 -5.00 20.68 1.19
C GLY A 39 -5.88 20.42 -0.04
N SER A 40 -7.01 19.74 0.15
CA SER A 40 -7.95 19.43 -0.93
C SER A 40 -8.56 20.68 -1.56
N SER A 41 -8.64 20.68 -2.90
CA SER A 41 -9.48 21.63 -3.65
C SER A 41 -10.95 21.24 -3.60
N LEU A 42 -11.23 19.93 -3.51
CA LEU A 42 -12.57 19.37 -3.29
C LEU A 42 -12.59 18.72 -1.90
N THR A 43 -13.02 19.48 -0.89
CA THR A 43 -13.00 19.05 0.51
C THR A 43 -14.13 18.09 0.85
N CYS A 44 -13.94 17.20 1.83
CA CYS A 44 -14.98 16.33 2.35
C CYS A 44 -15.77 16.93 3.53
N ARG A 45 -15.54 18.21 3.88
CA ARG A 45 -16.17 18.87 5.04
C ARG A 45 -17.68 18.67 5.11
N GLU A 46 -18.40 18.94 4.01
CA GLU A 46 -19.86 18.79 3.97
C GLU A 46 -20.32 17.36 4.19
N GLU A 47 -19.58 16.38 3.68
CA GLU A 47 -19.87 14.97 3.95
C GLU A 47 -19.65 14.65 5.42
N VAL A 48 -18.55 15.11 6.02
CA VAL A 48 -18.22 14.87 7.43
C VAL A 48 -19.26 15.44 8.39
N GLU A 49 -19.78 16.65 8.14
CA GLU A 49 -20.80 17.27 9.01
C GLU A 49 -22.06 16.38 9.15
N LYS A 50 -22.43 15.62 8.12
CA LYS A 50 -23.61 14.73 8.14
C LYS A 50 -23.49 13.56 9.13
N PHE A 51 -22.29 13.29 9.62
CA PHE A 51 -21.99 12.16 10.52
C PHE A 51 -21.61 12.59 11.94
N LYS A 52 -21.36 13.87 12.22
CA LYS A 52 -20.88 14.33 13.53
C LYS A 52 -21.84 14.06 14.69
N ASP A 53 -23.14 14.01 14.43
CA ASP A 53 -24.14 13.68 15.45
C ASP A 53 -24.22 12.17 15.74
N LYS A 54 -23.58 11.34 14.90
CA LYS A 54 -23.64 9.87 14.97
C LYS A 54 -22.29 9.23 15.31
N LEU A 55 -21.20 9.91 14.99
CA LEU A 55 -19.83 9.46 15.18
C LEU A 55 -19.01 10.56 15.85
N ASN A 56 -18.11 10.18 16.76
CA ASN A 56 -17.19 11.09 17.41
C ASN A 56 -16.07 11.51 16.45
N ILE A 57 -16.31 12.55 15.63
CA ILE A 57 -15.40 12.99 14.57
C ILE A 57 -14.76 14.34 14.90
N SER A 58 -13.43 14.39 14.83
CA SER A 58 -12.64 15.63 14.77
C SER A 58 -12.12 15.82 13.34
N TYR A 59 -12.38 16.99 12.75
CA TYR A 59 -11.97 17.33 11.38
C TYR A 59 -10.92 18.45 11.41
N TYR A 60 -9.79 18.21 10.75
CA TYR A 60 -8.69 19.15 10.63
C TYR A 60 -8.34 19.39 9.17
N PHE A 61 -8.20 20.66 8.79
CA PHE A 61 -7.69 21.05 7.47
C PHE A 61 -6.26 21.57 7.61
N LYS A 62 -5.36 21.13 6.72
CA LYS A 62 -3.98 21.62 6.63
C LYS A 62 -3.55 21.81 5.18
N GLU A 63 -2.46 22.57 4.96
CA GLU A 63 -1.82 22.63 3.63
C GLU A 63 -1.30 21.25 3.22
N ASN A 64 -1.32 20.96 1.91
CA ASN A 64 -0.88 19.68 1.36
C ASN A 64 0.60 19.41 1.68
N SER A 65 0.85 18.36 2.46
CA SER A 65 2.19 17.90 2.83
C SER A 65 2.39 16.41 2.59
N GLY A 66 1.39 15.74 2.02
CA GLY A 66 1.41 14.33 1.72
C GLY A 66 0.80 13.45 2.82
N PRO A 67 0.55 12.18 2.47
CA PRO A 67 -0.23 11.28 3.31
C PRO A 67 0.51 10.85 4.58
N GLY A 68 1.84 10.68 4.54
CA GLY A 68 2.65 10.33 5.71
C GLY A 68 2.59 11.39 6.80
N ASP A 69 2.82 12.66 6.42
CA ASP A 69 2.73 13.79 7.36
C ASP A 69 1.30 14.01 7.87
N SER A 70 0.29 13.85 7.02
CA SER A 70 -1.11 13.93 7.45
C SER A 70 -1.50 12.85 8.47
N ARG A 71 -1.00 11.61 8.32
CA ARG A 71 -1.17 10.55 9.32
C ARG A 71 -0.46 10.90 10.63
N ASN A 72 0.77 11.41 10.54
CA ASN A 72 1.52 11.85 11.72
C ASN A 72 0.80 12.98 12.46
N TYR A 73 0.28 13.98 11.74
CA TYR A 73 -0.51 15.06 12.31
C TYR A 73 -1.76 14.51 13.02
N GLY A 74 -2.49 13.60 12.38
CA GLY A 74 -3.66 12.95 12.98
C GLY A 74 -3.33 12.20 14.26
N MET A 75 -2.25 11.41 14.27
CA MET A 75 -1.80 10.69 15.47
C MET A 75 -1.33 11.65 16.59
N LYS A 76 -0.77 12.82 16.27
CA LYS A 76 -0.36 13.83 17.27
C LYS A 76 -1.54 14.49 17.97
N VAL A 77 -2.65 14.72 17.27
CA VAL A 77 -3.84 15.41 17.83
C VAL A 77 -4.89 14.44 18.39
N ALA A 78 -4.75 13.15 18.11
CA ALA A 78 -5.59 12.10 18.65
C ALA A 78 -5.43 11.94 20.18
N LYS A 79 -6.51 11.55 20.84
CA LYS A 79 -6.62 11.38 22.29
C LYS A 79 -6.44 9.92 22.74
N GLY A 80 -6.60 8.96 21.84
CA GLY A 80 -6.45 7.54 22.13
C GLY A 80 -5.00 7.09 22.25
N ASP A 81 -4.85 5.84 22.69
CA ASP A 81 -3.55 5.21 22.98
C ASP A 81 -3.13 4.22 21.89
N TYR A 82 -4.06 3.91 20.98
CA TYR A 82 -3.82 3.03 19.86
C TYR A 82 -4.46 3.63 18.61
N PHE A 83 -3.63 3.93 17.62
CA PHE A 83 -4.03 4.56 16.38
C PHE A 83 -4.35 3.48 15.35
N ILE A 84 -5.48 3.61 14.66
CA ILE A 84 -5.87 2.75 13.54
C ILE A 84 -6.01 3.62 12.30
N ILE A 85 -5.20 3.36 11.30
CA ILE A 85 -5.09 4.18 10.10
C ILE A 85 -5.84 3.51 8.97
N PHE A 86 -6.74 4.27 8.34
CA PHE A 86 -7.41 3.88 7.11
C PHE A 86 -7.16 4.91 6.02
N ASP A 87 -6.95 4.44 4.80
CA ASP A 87 -7.04 5.31 3.63
C ASP A 87 -8.52 5.57 3.33
N SER A 88 -8.83 6.76 2.78
CA SER A 88 -10.21 7.19 2.54
C SER A 88 -11.00 6.26 1.61
N ASP A 89 -10.33 5.42 0.81
CA ASP A 89 -10.93 4.48 -0.14
C ASP A 89 -11.06 3.03 0.39
N CYS A 90 -11.06 2.89 1.72
CA CYS A 90 -11.36 1.64 2.42
C CYS A 90 -12.81 1.59 2.92
N ILE A 91 -13.45 0.42 2.77
CA ILE A 91 -14.73 0.09 3.41
C ILE A 91 -14.45 -0.89 4.55
N ILE A 92 -14.94 -0.56 5.74
CA ILE A 92 -14.62 -1.26 6.98
C ILE A 92 -15.72 -2.26 7.34
N PRO A 93 -15.42 -3.57 7.48
CA PRO A 93 -16.40 -4.54 7.94
C PRO A 93 -16.87 -4.24 9.38
N LYS A 94 -18.13 -4.53 9.68
CA LYS A 94 -18.74 -4.22 10.99
C LYS A 94 -17.94 -4.74 12.19
N GLN A 95 -17.34 -5.93 12.05
CA GLN A 95 -16.60 -6.63 13.10
C GLN A 95 -15.15 -6.20 13.24
N TYR A 96 -14.65 -5.29 12.39
CA TYR A 96 -13.23 -4.96 12.29
C TYR A 96 -12.62 -4.58 13.65
N LEU A 97 -13.19 -3.59 14.33
CA LEU A 97 -12.65 -3.08 15.60
C LEU A 97 -12.73 -4.14 16.71
N SER A 98 -13.79 -4.94 16.72
CA SER A 98 -13.96 -6.06 17.65
C SER A 98 -12.90 -7.16 17.44
N GLU A 99 -12.53 -7.46 16.19
CA GLU A 99 -11.43 -8.40 15.90
C GLU A 99 -10.07 -7.81 16.26
N VAL A 100 -9.84 -6.50 16.04
CA VAL A 100 -8.61 -5.82 16.49
C VAL A 100 -8.46 -5.88 18.01
N GLU A 101 -9.51 -5.52 18.75
CA GLU A 101 -9.52 -5.58 20.21
C GLU A 101 -9.21 -6.99 20.73
N LYS A 102 -9.83 -7.99 20.12
CA LYS A 102 -9.61 -9.40 20.48
C LYS A 102 -8.15 -9.81 20.28
N GLU A 103 -7.56 -9.45 19.14
CA GLU A 103 -6.16 -9.75 18.83
C GLU A 103 -5.22 -9.06 19.82
N LEU A 104 -5.44 -7.76 20.12
CA LEU A 104 -4.61 -7.00 21.06
C LEU A 104 -4.75 -7.46 22.51
N THR A 105 -5.94 -7.91 22.91
CA THR A 105 -6.20 -8.44 24.26
C THR A 105 -5.57 -9.83 24.43
N THR A 106 -5.54 -10.64 23.36
CA THR A 106 -4.98 -11.99 23.40
C THR A 106 -3.46 -11.97 23.39
N ASP A 107 -2.87 -11.16 22.52
CA ASP A 107 -1.43 -11.07 22.32
C ASP A 107 -1.08 -9.66 21.84
N TYR A 108 -0.71 -8.79 22.77
CA TYR A 108 -0.48 -7.38 22.46
C TYR A 108 0.69 -7.21 21.49
N VAL A 109 0.53 -6.30 20.53
CA VAL A 109 1.60 -5.88 19.62
C VAL A 109 1.54 -4.36 19.48
N ASP A 110 2.69 -3.73 19.27
CA ASP A 110 2.77 -2.28 19.09
C ASP A 110 2.37 -1.82 17.69
N CYS A 111 2.47 -2.69 16.70
CA CYS A 111 2.06 -2.38 15.34
C CYS A 111 1.45 -3.60 14.66
N PHE A 112 0.33 -3.41 13.99
CA PHE A 112 -0.30 -4.46 13.19
C PHE A 112 -0.69 -3.93 11.82
N GLY A 113 -0.94 -4.84 10.90
CA GLY A 113 -1.76 -4.53 9.74
C GLY A 113 -2.75 -5.64 9.48
N GLY A 114 -3.82 -5.28 8.80
CA GLY A 114 -4.86 -6.23 8.44
C GLY A 114 -4.80 -6.64 6.97
N SER A 115 -5.56 -7.67 6.64
CA SER A 115 -5.63 -8.18 5.26
C SER A 115 -6.34 -7.20 4.32
N ASP A 116 -5.96 -7.23 3.05
CA ASP A 116 -6.72 -6.59 1.96
C ASP A 116 -7.68 -7.63 1.36
N ALA A 117 -8.98 -7.35 1.43
CA ALA A 117 -10.01 -8.15 0.79
C ALA A 117 -10.55 -7.47 -0.47
N ALA A 118 -10.88 -8.25 -1.48
CA ALA A 118 -11.54 -7.74 -2.68
C ALA A 118 -13.08 -7.85 -2.54
N LEU A 119 -13.81 -6.83 -2.95
CA LEU A 119 -15.27 -6.94 -3.15
C LEU A 119 -15.57 -7.55 -4.51
N ASP A 120 -16.65 -8.33 -4.59
CA ASP A 120 -17.15 -8.88 -5.86
C ASP A 120 -17.56 -7.79 -6.85
N SER A 121 -17.92 -6.60 -6.35
CA SER A 121 -18.30 -5.40 -7.13
C SER A 121 -17.12 -4.70 -7.82
N PHE A 122 -15.88 -5.17 -7.63
CA PHE A 122 -14.73 -4.60 -8.33
C PHE A 122 -14.86 -4.76 -9.85
N SER A 123 -14.53 -3.69 -10.58
CA SER A 123 -14.45 -3.70 -12.04
C SER A 123 -13.44 -4.73 -12.56
N ASP A 124 -13.61 -5.15 -13.81
CA ASP A 124 -12.70 -6.11 -14.45
C ASP A 124 -11.23 -5.65 -14.40
N ILE A 125 -10.98 -4.33 -14.52
CA ILE A 125 -9.65 -3.73 -14.42
C ILE A 125 -9.10 -3.84 -13.00
N GLN A 126 -9.92 -3.53 -11.98
CA GLN A 126 -9.51 -3.67 -10.58
C GLN A 126 -9.16 -5.11 -10.22
N LYS A 127 -9.94 -6.08 -10.72
CA LYS A 127 -9.68 -7.51 -10.52
C LYS A 127 -8.38 -7.96 -11.21
N ALA A 128 -8.11 -7.45 -12.41
CA ALA A 128 -6.86 -7.70 -13.12
C ALA A 128 -5.62 -7.10 -12.41
N ILE A 129 -5.72 -5.85 -11.96
CA ILE A 129 -4.66 -5.21 -11.14
C ILE A 129 -4.52 -5.95 -9.81
N ASN A 130 -5.62 -6.42 -9.22
CA ASN A 130 -5.57 -7.24 -8.01
C ASN A 130 -4.72 -8.49 -8.21
N PHE A 131 -5.02 -9.26 -9.25
CA PHE A 131 -4.25 -10.45 -9.62
C PHE A 131 -2.77 -10.14 -9.81
N ALA A 132 -2.43 -9.12 -10.62
CA ALA A 132 -1.05 -8.77 -10.90
C ALA A 132 -0.25 -8.45 -9.63
N MET A 133 -0.89 -7.80 -8.66
CA MET A 133 -0.25 -7.33 -7.44
C MET A 133 -0.26 -8.36 -6.29
N THR A 134 -1.04 -9.45 -6.35
CA THR A 134 -1.15 -10.42 -5.23
C THR A 134 -0.77 -11.85 -5.61
N SER A 135 -0.78 -12.19 -6.91
CA SER A 135 -0.48 -13.55 -7.37
C SER A 135 0.96 -13.98 -7.06
N PHE A 136 1.13 -15.26 -6.75
CA PHE A 136 2.44 -15.88 -6.60
C PHE A 136 3.24 -15.83 -7.92
N LEU A 137 2.57 -16.00 -9.06
CA LEU A 137 3.20 -15.98 -10.39
C LEU A 137 3.85 -14.63 -10.73
N THR A 138 3.45 -13.56 -10.05
CA THR A 138 3.86 -12.20 -10.38
C THR A 138 4.71 -11.57 -9.28
N THR A 139 4.32 -11.76 -8.01
CA THR A 139 4.99 -11.13 -6.86
C THR A 139 5.71 -12.12 -5.95
N GLY A 140 5.66 -13.43 -6.25
CA GLY A 140 6.24 -14.47 -5.39
C GLY A 140 5.52 -14.60 -4.04
N GLY A 141 4.28 -14.13 -3.92
CA GLY A 141 3.49 -14.21 -2.68
C GLY A 141 3.75 -13.08 -1.68
N ILE A 142 4.68 -12.17 -1.97
CA ILE A 142 5.06 -11.05 -1.08
C ILE A 142 3.85 -10.20 -0.65
N ARG A 143 2.83 -10.10 -1.50
CA ARG A 143 1.62 -9.30 -1.25
C ARG A 143 0.35 -10.15 -1.02
N GLY A 144 0.42 -11.47 -1.21
CA GLY A 144 -0.74 -12.37 -1.27
C GLY A 144 -1.04 -13.11 0.04
N GLY A 145 -0.46 -12.71 1.17
CA GLY A 145 -0.72 -13.32 2.47
C GLY A 145 0.15 -14.53 2.83
N SER A 146 1.19 -14.85 2.04
CA SER A 146 2.19 -15.86 2.44
C SER A 146 3.25 -15.25 3.35
N GLU A 147 2.83 -14.66 4.46
CA GLU A 147 3.75 -14.25 5.52
C GLU A 147 3.79 -15.31 6.62
N LYS A 148 4.35 -16.46 6.25
CA LYS A 148 4.97 -17.33 7.25
C LYS A 148 6.41 -16.84 7.44
N LEU A 149 6.76 -16.62 8.71
CA LEU A 149 8.07 -16.30 9.29
C LEU A 149 8.44 -14.81 9.46
N THR A 150 7.98 -14.29 10.61
CA THR A 150 8.70 -13.43 11.58
C THR A 150 8.67 -11.91 11.46
N LYS A 151 8.43 -11.27 10.30
CA LYS A 151 8.43 -9.79 10.23
C LYS A 151 7.45 -9.24 9.18
N PHE A 152 6.21 -8.99 9.60
CA PHE A 152 5.15 -8.43 8.77
C PHE A 152 5.27 -6.93 8.57
N GLN A 153 5.10 -6.43 7.35
CA GLN A 153 5.13 -5.00 7.06
C GLN A 153 3.71 -4.47 6.86
N PRO A 154 3.10 -3.83 7.88
CA PRO A 154 1.79 -3.24 7.75
C PRO A 154 1.73 -2.18 6.66
N ARG A 155 0.52 -1.95 6.15
CA ARG A 155 0.25 -0.97 5.10
C ARG A 155 -0.66 0.11 5.63
N SER A 156 -0.35 1.37 5.34
CA SER A 156 -1.06 2.50 5.93
C SER A 156 -2.56 2.54 5.67
N PHE A 157 -3.07 1.84 4.64
CA PHE A 157 -4.50 1.76 4.38
C PHE A 157 -5.26 0.90 5.40
N ASN A 158 -4.55 0.06 6.17
CA ASN A 158 -5.08 -0.83 7.19
C ASN A 158 -3.95 -1.18 8.19
N MET A 159 -3.54 -0.18 8.98
CA MET A 159 -2.43 -0.28 9.93
C MET A 159 -2.87 0.19 11.30
N GLY A 160 -2.54 -0.58 12.33
CA GLY A 160 -2.60 -0.12 13.71
C GLY A 160 -1.21 0.15 14.27
N ILE A 161 -1.08 1.19 15.09
CA ILE A 161 0.17 1.53 15.79
C ILE A 161 -0.14 2.09 17.19
N SER A 162 0.54 1.59 18.20
CA SER A 162 0.42 2.09 19.57
C SER A 162 1.01 3.48 19.68
N LYS A 163 0.50 4.28 20.62
CA LYS A 163 1.03 5.62 20.90
C LYS A 163 2.52 5.58 21.23
N LYS A 164 2.94 4.58 22.00
CA LYS A 164 4.35 4.33 22.33
C LYS A 164 5.19 4.13 21.06
N ALA A 165 4.81 3.22 20.18
CA ALA A 165 5.56 2.99 18.93
C ALA A 165 5.57 4.20 18.01
N PHE A 166 4.48 4.98 17.98
CA PHE A 166 4.45 6.25 17.26
C PHE A 166 5.46 7.25 17.83
N GLU A 167 5.50 7.44 19.14
CA GLU A 167 6.43 8.34 19.84
C GLU A 167 7.89 7.90 19.66
N ASP A 168 8.18 6.60 19.85
CA ASP A 168 9.52 6.03 19.71
C ASP A 168 10.05 6.16 18.27
N SER A 169 9.18 6.01 17.27
CA SER A 169 9.56 6.05 15.85
C SER A 169 9.45 7.44 15.21
N ASN A 170 8.77 8.39 15.83
CA ASN A 170 8.34 9.66 15.23
C ASN A 170 7.45 9.49 13.97
N GLY A 171 6.71 8.37 13.89
CA GLY A 171 5.73 8.11 12.84
C GLY A 171 6.33 7.91 11.43
N PHE A 172 5.55 8.19 10.40
CA PHE A 172 5.91 7.99 8.98
C PHE A 172 7.03 8.94 8.53
N GLY A 173 8.00 8.41 7.78
CA GLY A 173 9.07 9.21 7.16
C GLY A 173 8.59 10.00 5.93
N ASN A 174 9.39 10.99 5.52
CA ASN A 174 9.09 11.82 4.34
C ASN A 174 9.52 11.12 3.04
N ILE A 175 8.79 10.08 2.62
CA ILE A 175 8.96 9.44 1.32
C ILE A 175 7.62 8.85 0.90
N HIS A 176 7.22 9.05 -0.36
CA HIS A 176 5.97 8.49 -0.87
C HIS A 176 6.07 8.05 -2.34
N PRO A 177 5.79 6.77 -2.64
CA PRO A 177 5.55 5.68 -1.72
C PRO A 177 6.87 5.20 -1.08
N GLY A 178 6.81 4.67 0.13
CA GLY A 178 7.97 4.12 0.84
C GLY A 178 7.89 4.27 2.35
N GLU A 179 6.97 5.11 2.82
CA GLU A 179 6.73 5.42 4.22
C GLU A 179 6.39 4.17 5.06
N ASP A 180 5.65 3.22 4.47
CA ASP A 180 5.21 1.99 5.15
C ASP A 180 6.38 1.04 5.49
N PRO A 181 7.21 0.57 4.52
CA PRO A 181 8.41 -0.20 4.84
C PRO A 181 9.41 0.57 5.70
N ASP A 182 9.56 1.89 5.49
CA ASP A 182 10.46 2.72 6.29
C ASP A 182 10.06 2.68 7.78
N LEU A 183 8.79 2.96 8.09
CA LEU A 183 8.26 2.89 9.44
C LEU A 183 8.42 1.50 10.04
N SER A 184 8.05 0.45 9.30
CA SER A 184 8.17 -0.94 9.76
C SER A 184 9.61 -1.29 10.15
N ILE A 185 10.59 -0.91 9.33
CA ILE A 185 12.01 -1.19 9.60
C ILE A 185 12.49 -0.39 10.82
N ARG A 186 12.12 0.89 10.94
CA ARG A 186 12.49 1.71 12.11
C ARG A 186 11.90 1.14 13.40
N LEU A 187 10.64 0.72 13.39
CA LEU A 187 10.00 0.05 14.54
C LEU A 187 10.75 -1.21 14.97
N TRP A 188 11.14 -2.06 14.02
CA TRP A 188 11.92 -3.27 14.33
C TRP A 188 13.30 -2.97 14.91
N LYS A 189 13.97 -1.89 14.45
CA LYS A 189 15.26 -1.46 15.01
C LYS A 189 15.12 -0.91 16.43
N LEU A 190 13.96 -0.36 16.76
CA LEU A 190 13.60 0.11 18.10
C LEU A 190 13.11 -1.03 19.02
N GLY A 191 13.03 -2.26 18.51
CA GLY A 191 12.61 -3.43 19.29
C GLY A 191 11.10 -3.68 19.33
N HIS A 192 10.30 -2.93 18.56
CA HIS A 192 8.88 -3.22 18.43
C HIS A 192 8.62 -4.40 17.49
N GLU A 193 7.53 -5.11 17.76
CA GLU A 193 7.05 -6.20 16.93
C GLU A 193 5.92 -5.74 16.00
N THR A 194 5.74 -6.46 14.90
CA THR A 194 4.70 -6.22 13.90
C THR A 194 3.96 -7.52 13.60
N ARG A 195 2.62 -7.49 13.57
CA ARG A 195 1.80 -8.69 13.35
C ARG A 195 0.71 -8.48 12.29
N LEU A 196 0.40 -9.52 11.53
CA LEU A 196 -0.77 -9.55 10.64
C LEU A 196 -1.99 -9.96 11.45
N PHE A 197 -3.07 -9.17 11.38
CA PHE A 197 -4.37 -9.51 11.94
C PHE A 197 -5.29 -9.97 10.79
N PRO A 198 -5.35 -11.27 10.49
CA PRO A 198 -5.98 -11.76 9.26
C PRO A 198 -7.48 -11.48 9.20
N LYS A 199 -8.15 -11.41 10.36
CA LYS A 199 -9.59 -11.14 10.50
C LYS A 199 -9.94 -9.65 10.54
N ALA A 200 -8.98 -8.78 10.81
CA ALA A 200 -9.13 -7.33 10.71
C ALA A 200 -8.92 -6.87 9.25
N PHE A 201 -9.69 -7.43 8.31
CA PHE A 201 -9.55 -7.09 6.89
C PHE A 201 -10.35 -5.84 6.52
N VAL A 202 -9.93 -5.13 5.47
CA VAL A 202 -10.70 -4.05 4.86
C VAL A 202 -10.93 -4.34 3.38
N TYR A 203 -11.94 -3.71 2.80
CA TYR A 203 -12.10 -3.69 1.35
C TYR A 203 -11.48 -2.44 0.76
N HIS A 204 -10.36 -2.56 0.06
CA HIS A 204 -9.63 -1.42 -0.49
C HIS A 204 -9.97 -1.23 -1.98
N LYS A 205 -10.57 -0.08 -2.33
CA LYS A 205 -10.92 0.23 -3.72
C LYS A 205 -9.64 0.49 -4.53
N ARG A 206 -9.24 -0.50 -5.33
CA ARG A 206 -8.06 -0.37 -6.21
C ARG A 206 -8.30 0.63 -7.34
N ARG A 207 -7.21 1.19 -7.89
CA ARG A 207 -7.26 2.11 -9.03
C ARG A 207 -7.87 1.41 -10.26
N ILE A 208 -8.67 2.17 -11.03
CA ILE A 208 -9.31 1.72 -12.28
C ILE A 208 -8.54 2.14 -13.54
N ASP A 209 -7.47 2.92 -13.39
CA ASP A 209 -6.79 3.59 -14.49
C ASP A 209 -5.36 3.03 -14.71
N TRP A 210 -5.06 2.67 -15.95
CA TRP A 210 -3.81 2.03 -16.35
C TRP A 210 -2.58 2.91 -16.22
N ASP A 211 -2.73 4.22 -16.43
CA ASP A 211 -1.61 5.16 -16.42
C ASP A 211 -1.28 5.54 -14.99
N LYS A 212 -2.31 5.80 -14.17
CA LYS A 212 -2.17 5.92 -12.72
C LYS A 212 -1.54 4.66 -12.11
N PHE A 213 -1.90 3.46 -12.58
CA PHE A 213 -1.27 2.21 -12.15
C PHE A 213 0.20 2.15 -12.57
N SER A 214 0.53 2.51 -13.82
CA SER A 214 1.91 2.52 -14.33
C SER A 214 2.82 3.48 -13.57
N VAL A 215 2.32 4.68 -13.26
CA VAL A 215 3.02 5.66 -12.43
C VAL A 215 3.25 5.11 -11.02
N GLN A 216 2.22 4.49 -10.43
CA GLN A 216 2.30 3.92 -9.08
C GLN A 216 3.38 2.82 -8.99
N VAL A 217 3.37 1.84 -9.89
CA VAL A 217 4.36 0.75 -9.87
C VAL A 217 5.77 1.27 -10.17
N ASN A 218 5.91 2.30 -11.00
CA ASN A 218 7.21 2.95 -11.23
C ASN A 218 7.75 3.61 -9.96
N LYS A 219 6.90 4.34 -9.24
CA LYS A 219 7.27 4.90 -7.94
C LYS A 219 7.64 3.81 -6.93
N PHE A 220 6.92 2.68 -6.89
CA PHE A 220 7.32 1.52 -6.05
C PHE A 220 8.70 0.96 -6.42
N GLY A 221 9.01 0.91 -7.72
CA GLY A 221 10.32 0.53 -8.22
C GLY A 221 11.41 1.48 -7.72
N LYS A 222 11.21 2.79 -7.85
CA LYS A 222 12.17 3.82 -7.41
C LYS A 222 12.39 3.85 -5.90
N ALA A 223 11.33 3.68 -5.12
CA ALA A 223 11.40 3.69 -3.66
C ALA A 223 12.28 2.56 -3.09
N ARG A 224 12.37 1.42 -3.78
CA ARG A 224 13.05 0.24 -3.22
C ARG A 224 14.58 0.40 -3.13
N PRO A 225 15.30 0.86 -4.16
CA PRO A 225 16.72 1.18 -4.01
C PRO A 225 17.01 2.31 -3.03
N ILE A 226 16.10 3.29 -2.91
CA ILE A 226 16.21 4.35 -1.89
C ILE A 226 16.19 3.72 -0.49
N LEU A 227 15.19 2.89 -0.19
CA LEU A 227 15.10 2.17 1.07
C LEU A 227 16.28 1.22 1.29
N ASN A 228 16.78 0.55 0.24
CA ASN A 228 17.97 -0.30 0.34
C ASN A 228 19.23 0.52 0.69
N SER A 229 19.30 1.79 0.29
CA SER A 229 20.42 2.67 0.67
C SER A 229 20.38 3.06 2.14
N TRP A 230 19.17 3.21 2.71
CA TRP A 230 18.97 3.53 4.12
C TRP A 230 19.07 2.30 5.02
N TYR A 231 18.64 1.13 4.50
CA TYR A 231 18.53 -0.13 5.23
C TYR A 231 19.11 -1.31 4.41
N PRO A 232 20.44 -1.37 4.19
CA PRO A 232 21.06 -2.40 3.34
C PRO A 232 20.76 -3.84 3.76
N GLU A 233 20.59 -4.09 5.05
CA GLU A 233 20.29 -5.40 5.64
C GLU A 233 18.90 -5.95 5.29
N TYR A 234 17.99 -5.08 4.80
CA TYR A 234 16.65 -5.48 4.33
C TYR A 234 16.55 -5.58 2.80
N SER A 235 17.67 -5.38 2.09
CA SER A 235 17.75 -5.56 0.64
C SER A 235 17.57 -7.03 0.27
N LYS A 236 16.80 -7.30 -0.81
CA LYS A 236 16.57 -8.65 -1.33
C LYS A 236 16.88 -8.70 -2.82
N LEU A 237 17.52 -9.77 -3.26
CA LEU A 237 17.81 -10.01 -4.68
C LEU A 237 16.52 -10.11 -5.51
N THR A 238 15.42 -10.57 -4.91
CA THR A 238 14.11 -10.68 -5.57
C THR A 238 13.57 -9.34 -6.05
N PHE A 239 14.02 -8.19 -5.51
CA PHE A 239 13.61 -6.88 -6.02
C PHE A 239 14.16 -6.59 -7.42
N PHE A 240 15.20 -7.28 -7.87
CA PHE A 240 15.71 -7.17 -9.24
C PHE A 240 14.89 -7.95 -10.27
N PHE A 241 14.02 -8.87 -9.86
CA PHE A 241 13.35 -9.79 -10.78
C PHE A 241 12.57 -9.07 -11.88
N PRO A 242 11.80 -8.00 -11.63
CA PRO A 242 11.14 -7.27 -12.71
C PRO A 242 12.13 -6.57 -13.65
N THR A 243 13.26 -6.08 -13.14
CA THR A 243 14.34 -5.50 -13.97
C THR A 243 15.00 -6.55 -14.85
N LEU A 244 15.31 -7.74 -14.29
CA LEU A 244 15.87 -8.85 -15.04
C LEU A 244 14.87 -9.39 -16.07
N PHE A 245 13.57 -9.42 -15.74
CA PHE A 245 12.51 -9.78 -16.66
C PHE A 245 12.48 -8.87 -17.88
N ILE A 246 12.48 -7.53 -17.70
CA ILE A 246 12.41 -6.61 -18.84
C ILE A 246 13.67 -6.68 -19.72
N LEU A 247 14.86 -6.77 -19.11
CA LEU A 247 16.12 -6.89 -19.86
C LEU A 247 16.18 -8.22 -20.59
N GLY A 248 15.82 -9.30 -19.92
CA GLY A 248 15.75 -10.64 -20.50
C GLY A 248 14.73 -10.74 -21.63
N PHE A 249 13.60 -10.05 -21.52
CA PHE A 249 12.59 -9.99 -22.58
C PHE A 249 13.11 -9.25 -23.82
N SER A 250 13.80 -8.12 -23.62
CA SER A 250 14.47 -7.40 -24.72
C SER A 250 15.53 -8.27 -25.41
N VAL A 251 16.33 -9.01 -24.64
CA VAL A 251 17.32 -9.97 -25.18
C VAL A 251 16.63 -11.11 -25.92
N ALA A 252 15.52 -11.64 -25.41
CA ALA A 252 14.76 -12.70 -26.07
C ALA A 252 14.21 -12.25 -27.44
N ILE A 253 13.70 -11.02 -27.54
CA ILE A 253 13.27 -10.42 -28.81
C ILE A 253 14.45 -10.29 -29.77
N PHE A 254 15.59 -9.80 -29.29
CA PHE A 254 16.79 -9.66 -30.12
C PHE A 254 17.25 -11.02 -30.66
N LEU A 255 17.37 -12.04 -29.79
CA LEU A 255 17.78 -13.39 -30.17
C LEU A 255 16.82 -14.06 -31.15
N PHE A 256 15.52 -13.78 -31.05
CA PHE A 256 14.53 -14.27 -32.00
C PHE A 256 14.80 -13.78 -33.43
N LEU A 257 15.32 -12.55 -33.61
CA LEU A 257 15.72 -12.03 -34.93
C LEU A 257 16.88 -12.80 -35.55
N PHE A 258 17.66 -13.54 -34.76
CA PHE A 258 18.77 -14.39 -35.22
C PHE A 258 18.38 -15.88 -35.26
N GLY A 259 17.08 -16.20 -35.18
CA GLY A 259 16.58 -17.57 -35.26
C GLY A 259 16.57 -18.35 -33.95
N PHE A 260 17.00 -17.75 -32.83
CA PHE A 260 16.95 -18.39 -31.51
C PHE A 260 15.57 -18.20 -30.86
N GLN A 261 14.68 -19.18 -31.05
CA GLN A 261 13.27 -19.08 -30.64
C GLN A 261 13.01 -19.48 -29.19
N LEU A 262 13.88 -20.28 -28.57
CA LEU A 262 13.63 -20.85 -27.24
C LEU A 262 13.31 -19.78 -26.16
N PRO A 263 14.05 -18.66 -26.04
CA PRO A 263 13.76 -17.65 -25.02
C PRO A 263 12.37 -17.04 -25.16
N ILE A 264 11.94 -16.69 -26.37
CA ILE A 264 10.62 -16.06 -26.57
C ILE A 264 9.48 -17.06 -26.32
N ILE A 265 9.69 -18.34 -26.62
CA ILE A 265 8.75 -19.42 -26.29
C ILE A 265 8.58 -19.55 -24.77
N CYS A 266 9.65 -19.45 -23.99
CA CYS A 266 9.57 -19.46 -22.53
C CYS A 266 8.74 -18.29 -21.98
N TYR A 267 8.91 -17.08 -22.52
CA TYR A 267 8.07 -15.93 -22.15
C TYR A 267 6.61 -16.14 -22.54
N ALA A 268 6.35 -16.65 -23.75
CA ALA A 268 5.00 -16.97 -24.20
C ALA A 268 4.30 -17.99 -23.28
N PHE A 269 5.03 -19.04 -22.87
CA PHE A 269 4.54 -20.03 -21.91
C PHE A 269 4.25 -19.40 -20.54
N TYR A 270 5.12 -18.54 -20.03
CA TYR A 270 4.90 -17.82 -18.77
C TYR A 270 3.64 -16.93 -18.82
N PHE A 271 3.44 -16.17 -19.90
CA PHE A 271 2.23 -15.37 -20.08
C PHE A 271 0.98 -16.25 -20.22
N LEU A 272 1.08 -17.41 -20.85
CA LEU A 272 -0.02 -18.38 -20.91
C LEU A 272 -0.41 -18.88 -19.51
N LEU A 273 0.57 -19.17 -18.64
CA LEU A 273 0.29 -19.54 -17.25
C LEU A 273 -0.42 -18.42 -16.48
N ILE A 274 0.00 -17.17 -16.67
CA ILE A 274 -0.69 -16.00 -16.08
C ILE A 274 -2.14 -15.94 -16.57
N LEU A 275 -2.37 -16.06 -17.89
CA LEU A 275 -3.69 -16.01 -18.48
C LEU A 275 -4.62 -17.08 -17.90
N ILE A 276 -4.14 -18.32 -17.82
CA ILE A 276 -4.88 -19.46 -17.28
C ILE A 276 -5.20 -19.21 -15.79
N ALA A 277 -4.19 -18.88 -14.98
CA ALA A 277 -4.35 -18.67 -13.55
C ALA A 277 -5.33 -17.53 -13.24
N ALA A 278 -5.19 -16.39 -13.92
CA ALA A 278 -6.07 -15.24 -13.75
C ALA A 278 -7.50 -15.52 -14.22
N THR A 279 -7.66 -16.28 -15.32
CA THR A 279 -8.97 -16.71 -15.83
C THR A 279 -9.68 -17.62 -14.84
N ILE A 280 -8.97 -18.61 -14.28
CA ILE A 280 -9.52 -19.54 -13.28
C ILE A 280 -9.90 -18.78 -12.01
N GLN A 281 -9.01 -17.95 -11.47
CA GLN A 281 -9.25 -17.22 -10.22
C GLN A 281 -10.46 -16.28 -10.32
N ASN A 282 -10.63 -15.59 -11.46
CA ASN A 282 -11.70 -14.61 -11.63
C ASN A 282 -12.92 -15.17 -12.39
N LYS A 283 -12.90 -16.45 -12.78
CA LYS A 283 -13.93 -17.11 -13.61
C LYS A 283 -14.29 -16.30 -14.86
N SER A 284 -13.31 -15.62 -15.46
CA SER A 284 -13.52 -14.69 -16.58
C SER A 284 -12.28 -14.59 -17.46
N PHE A 285 -12.41 -14.99 -18.72
CA PHE A 285 -11.33 -14.88 -19.71
C PHE A 285 -10.96 -13.41 -19.99
N LYS A 286 -11.95 -12.52 -19.98
CA LYS A 286 -11.74 -11.07 -20.13
C LYS A 286 -10.79 -10.55 -19.03
N ILE A 287 -11.03 -10.93 -17.77
CA ILE A 287 -10.15 -10.54 -16.65
C ILE A 287 -8.78 -11.20 -16.79
N GLY A 288 -8.71 -12.44 -17.28
CA GLY A 288 -7.46 -13.11 -17.62
C GLY A 288 -6.61 -12.31 -18.60
N PHE A 289 -7.19 -11.84 -19.70
CA PHE A 289 -6.49 -11.01 -20.70
C PHE A 289 -6.05 -9.67 -20.12
N LEU A 290 -6.94 -8.98 -19.39
CA LEU A 290 -6.60 -7.71 -18.72
C LEU A 290 -5.47 -7.89 -17.69
N SER A 291 -5.35 -9.07 -17.07
CA SER A 291 -4.27 -9.38 -16.14
C SER A 291 -2.91 -9.45 -16.83
N LEU A 292 -2.84 -9.86 -18.11
CA LEU A 292 -1.58 -9.80 -18.88
C LEU A 292 -1.11 -8.36 -19.08
N ILE A 293 -2.05 -7.45 -19.37
CA ILE A 293 -1.78 -6.01 -19.49
C ILE A 293 -1.30 -5.46 -18.14
N ALA A 294 -1.99 -5.80 -17.06
CA ALA A 294 -1.63 -5.38 -15.71
C ALA A 294 -0.21 -5.87 -15.31
N VAL A 295 0.09 -7.15 -15.52
CA VAL A 295 1.43 -7.72 -15.22
C VAL A 295 2.52 -7.06 -16.07
N SER A 296 2.26 -6.83 -17.35
CA SER A 296 3.22 -6.16 -18.24
C SER A 296 3.51 -4.73 -17.77
N LYS A 297 2.48 -3.95 -17.43
CA LYS A 297 2.63 -2.60 -16.86
C LYS A 297 3.35 -2.63 -15.51
N GLN A 298 3.04 -3.60 -14.65
CA GLN A 298 3.70 -3.78 -13.36
C GLN A 298 5.20 -4.04 -13.52
N PHE A 299 5.57 -5.04 -14.33
CA PHE A 299 6.96 -5.42 -14.52
C PHE A 299 7.76 -4.32 -15.21
N PHE A 300 7.20 -3.71 -16.25
CA PHE A 300 7.86 -2.61 -16.95
C PHE A 300 8.03 -1.38 -16.06
N GLY A 301 6.95 -0.93 -15.42
CA GLY A 301 6.98 0.27 -14.58
C GLY A 301 7.89 0.08 -13.37
N TYR A 302 7.72 -1.00 -12.60
CA TYR A 302 8.58 -1.31 -11.46
C TYR A 302 10.03 -1.55 -11.89
N GLY A 303 10.27 -2.42 -12.87
CA GLY A 303 11.61 -2.81 -13.29
C GLY A 303 12.45 -1.64 -13.81
N ARG A 304 11.83 -0.73 -14.57
CA ARG A 304 12.47 0.52 -15.01
C ARG A 304 12.74 1.46 -13.84
N GLY A 305 11.76 1.67 -12.95
CA GLY A 305 11.90 2.56 -11.80
C GLY A 305 12.99 2.08 -10.83
N PHE A 306 13.05 0.76 -10.61
CA PHE A 306 14.06 0.12 -9.79
C PHE A 306 15.45 0.28 -10.40
N LEU A 307 15.62 -0.01 -11.70
CA LEU A 307 16.92 0.15 -12.37
C LEU A 307 17.41 1.60 -12.32
N GLU A 308 16.53 2.55 -12.62
CA GLU A 308 16.87 3.98 -12.60
C GLU A 308 17.33 4.41 -11.20
N ALA A 309 16.58 4.06 -10.16
CA ALA A 309 16.93 4.42 -8.79
C ALA A 309 18.17 3.68 -8.28
N TYR A 310 18.38 2.42 -8.69
CA TYR A 310 19.59 1.68 -8.36
C TYR A 310 20.83 2.37 -8.93
N ILE A 311 20.79 2.77 -10.21
CA ILE A 311 21.91 3.51 -10.82
C ILE A 311 22.14 4.84 -10.10
N LYS A 312 21.12 5.67 -9.93
CA LYS A 312 21.30 7.02 -9.36
C LYS A 312 21.69 7.00 -7.88
N VAL A 313 21.03 6.17 -7.07
CA VAL A 313 21.18 6.21 -5.60
C VAL A 313 22.27 5.25 -5.13
N ILE A 314 22.32 4.03 -5.65
CA ILE A 314 23.30 3.02 -5.18
C ILE A 314 24.64 3.17 -5.90
N LEU A 315 24.65 3.23 -7.24
CA LEU A 315 25.90 3.28 -8.00
C LEU A 315 26.51 4.69 -8.03
N LEU A 316 25.71 5.71 -8.34
CA LEU A 316 26.16 7.11 -8.42
C LEU A 316 26.13 7.85 -7.09
N LYS A 317 25.61 7.23 -6.02
CA LYS A 317 25.54 7.81 -4.66
C LYS A 317 24.86 9.18 -4.60
N GLN A 318 23.91 9.46 -5.49
CA GLN A 318 23.12 10.69 -5.42
C GLN A 318 22.20 10.66 -4.21
N LYS A 319 22.02 11.81 -3.55
CA LYS A 319 21.02 11.94 -2.48
C LYS A 319 19.62 11.65 -3.05
N PRO A 320 18.80 10.78 -2.44
CA PRO A 320 17.47 10.43 -2.94
C PRO A 320 16.57 11.63 -3.26
N GLU A 321 16.61 12.67 -2.43
CA GLU A 321 15.81 13.89 -2.56
C GLU A 321 16.22 14.72 -3.78
N VAL A 322 17.47 14.60 -4.22
CA VAL A 322 18.00 15.25 -5.43
C VAL A 322 17.71 14.40 -6.66
N ALA A 323 17.86 13.08 -6.55
CA ALA A 323 17.66 12.14 -7.66
C ALA A 323 16.17 12.01 -8.06
N PHE A 324 15.27 12.08 -7.07
CA PHE A 324 13.84 11.84 -7.21
C PHE A 324 13.01 12.78 -6.31
N PRO A 325 13.09 14.11 -6.51
CA PRO A 325 12.35 15.08 -5.69
C PRO A 325 10.83 14.83 -5.70
N GLU A 326 10.28 14.18 -6.73
CA GLU A 326 8.86 13.84 -6.83
C GLU A 326 8.37 12.77 -5.84
N LEU A 327 9.29 12.13 -5.11
CA LEU A 327 8.98 11.15 -4.06
C LEU A 327 9.01 11.75 -2.66
N PHE A 328 9.42 13.01 -2.51
CA PHE A 328 9.58 13.67 -1.22
C PHE A 328 8.68 14.90 -1.18
N PHE A 329 7.90 15.04 -0.11
CA PHE A 329 7.09 16.24 0.08
C PHE A 329 7.94 17.38 0.63
N LYS A 330 7.64 18.60 0.21
CA LYS A 330 8.25 19.80 0.79
C LYS A 330 7.60 20.07 2.14
N ILE A 331 8.24 19.61 3.21
CA ILE A 331 7.82 19.96 4.57
C ILE A 331 8.27 21.40 4.83
N LYS A 332 7.32 22.33 4.97
CA LYS A 332 7.64 23.66 5.49
C LYS A 332 7.96 23.49 6.98
N SER A 333 9.17 23.88 7.36
CA SER A 333 9.68 23.90 8.73
C SER A 333 8.97 24.90 9.61
#